data_AF-C5CS93-F1
#
_entry.id   AF-C5CS93-F1
#
_cell.length_a   1.000
_cell.length_b   1.000
_cell.length_c   1.000
_cell.angle_alpha   90.00
_cell.angle_beta   90.00
_cell.angle_gamma   90.00
#
_symmetry.space_group_name_H-M   'P 1'
#
loop_
_entity.id
_entity.type
_entity.pdbx_description
1 polymer ?
#
loop_
_entity_poly.entity_id
_entity_poly.type
_entity_poly.pdbx_seq_one_letter_code
_entity_poly.pdbx_strand_id
1 'polypeptide(L)'
;MAAYASITSSVTKFALTGLMLVALATGAEARGWFGTGKPAQESIALSELPVQGQRTYEAILSGGPFRFEKDGTVFGNRERLLPPARRGHYREYTVATPGSRDRGARRIVCGGEQRTTPEACWYTADHYASFRRIAP
;
A
#
# COMPACT_ATOMS: atom_id res chain seq x y z
N MET A 1 -50.66 -4.72 50.06
CA MET A 1 -49.73 -5.17 49.01
C MET A 1 -48.31 -5.10 49.59
N ALA A 2 -47.64 -6.26 49.68
CA ALA A 2 -46.22 -6.56 49.99
C ALA A 2 -45.46 -5.57 50.93
N ALA A 3 -45.18 -5.87 52.20
CA ALA A 3 -44.19 -6.83 52.73
C ALA A 3 -42.80 -6.69 52.08
N TYR A 4 -41.79 -6.25 52.85
CA TYR A 4 -40.51 -6.94 53.08
C TYR A 4 -39.67 -6.13 54.09
N ALA A 5 -39.50 -6.73 55.28
CA ALA A 5 -38.49 -6.35 56.25
C ALA A 5 -37.21 -7.16 55.95
N SER A 6 -36.04 -6.53 56.02
CA SER A 6 -34.77 -7.24 56.13
C SER A 6 -33.81 -6.45 57.00
N ILE A 7 -33.63 -6.96 58.22
CA ILE A 7 -32.56 -6.66 59.17
C ILE A 7 -31.27 -7.32 58.65
N THR A 8 -30.11 -6.68 58.82
CA THR A 8 -28.79 -7.31 59.14
C THR A 8 -27.75 -6.19 59.28
N SER A 9 -27.41 -5.80 60.50
CA SER A 9 -26.28 -6.30 61.32
C SER A 9 -24.90 -5.89 60.78
N SER A 10 -24.35 -4.86 61.41
CA SER A 10 -22.95 -4.43 61.31
C SER A 10 -22.04 -5.47 61.95
N VAL A 11 -21.04 -5.97 61.21
CA VAL A 11 -19.88 -6.63 61.81
C VAL A 11 -18.60 -6.08 61.19
N THR A 12 -17.92 -5.28 62.00
CA THR A 12 -16.55 -4.80 61.87
C THR A 12 -15.58 -5.98 61.77
N LYS A 13 -14.69 -6.03 60.77
CA LYS A 13 -13.54 -6.94 60.76
C LYS A 13 -12.26 -6.21 60.30
N PHE A 14 -11.43 -6.01 61.33
CA PHE A 14 -9.98 -5.88 61.41
C PHE A 14 -9.16 -5.80 60.11
N ALA A 15 -8.34 -4.75 60.07
CA ALA A 15 -7.21 -4.56 59.17
C ALA A 15 -6.20 -5.71 59.28
N LEU A 16 -5.72 -6.18 58.13
CA LEU A 16 -4.45 -6.90 58.01
C LEU A 16 -3.68 -6.29 56.83
N THR A 17 -2.46 -5.87 57.16
CA THR A 17 -1.42 -5.29 56.34
C THR A 17 -1.10 -6.13 55.10
N GLY A 18 -1.16 -5.49 53.92
CA GLY A 18 -0.76 -6.06 52.63
C GLY A 18 0.57 -5.49 52.15
N LEU A 19 1.54 -6.39 52.06
CA LEU A 19 2.94 -6.27 51.65
C LEU A 19 3.18 -5.51 50.33
N MET A 20 4.33 -4.80 50.29
CA MET A 20 5.01 -4.15 49.16
C MET A 20 4.76 -4.79 47.78
N LEU A 21 4.40 -3.97 46.79
CA LEU A 21 4.53 -4.33 45.38
C LEU A 21 5.50 -3.38 44.67
N VAL A 22 6.61 -4.00 44.30
CA VAL A 22 7.79 -3.57 43.56
C VAL A 22 7.46 -2.65 42.37
N ALA A 23 8.21 -1.54 42.29
CA ALA A 23 8.33 -0.73 41.09
C ALA A 23 9.08 -1.48 39.99
N LEU A 24 8.42 -1.73 38.86
CA LEU A 24 9.08 -1.98 37.58
C LEU A 24 8.61 -0.91 36.60
N ALA A 25 9.31 0.22 36.62
CA ALA A 25 9.29 1.16 35.51
C ALA A 25 10.04 0.53 34.32
N THR A 26 9.37 -0.36 33.58
CA THR A 26 9.80 -0.70 32.23
C THR A 26 9.30 0.40 31.32
N GLY A 27 10.18 1.37 31.03
CA GLY A 27 9.98 2.31 29.95
C GLY A 27 9.76 1.52 28.65
N ALA A 28 8.51 1.48 28.19
CA ALA A 28 8.20 1.10 26.82
C ALA A 28 8.62 2.26 25.92
N GLU A 29 9.93 2.37 25.70
CA GLU A 29 10.46 3.06 24.54
C GLU A 29 9.96 2.27 23.32
N ALA A 30 8.84 2.71 22.74
CA ALA A 30 8.42 2.31 21.40
C ALA A 30 9.41 2.92 20.39
N ARG A 31 10.68 2.48 20.45
CA ARG A 31 11.70 2.82 19.48
C ARG A 31 11.47 1.98 18.24
N GLY A 32 11.00 2.67 17.20
CA GLY A 32 11.34 2.33 15.82
C GLY A 32 10.41 1.36 15.12
N TRP A 33 9.13 1.69 15.00
CA TRP A 33 8.31 1.16 13.89
C TRP A 33 8.31 2.11 12.68
N PHE A 34 9.39 2.86 12.47
CA PHE A 34 9.76 3.23 11.11
C PHE A 34 10.20 1.92 10.45
N GLY A 35 9.22 1.24 9.86
CA GLY A 35 9.44 0.04 9.09
C GLY A 35 10.65 0.26 8.20
N THR A 36 11.64 -0.61 8.37
CA THR A 36 12.73 -0.82 7.43
C THR A 36 12.14 -0.71 6.04
N GLY A 37 12.45 0.40 5.36
CA GLY A 37 11.95 0.67 4.03
C GLY A 37 12.19 -0.58 3.21
N LYS A 38 11.12 -1.14 2.63
CA LYS A 38 11.24 -2.17 1.60
C LYS A 38 12.38 -1.72 0.68
N PRO A 39 13.39 -2.57 0.40
CA PRO A 39 14.57 -2.15 -0.35
C PRO A 39 14.08 -1.36 -1.55
N ALA A 40 14.58 -0.13 -1.68
CA ALA A 40 14.12 0.81 -2.70
C ALA A 40 14.10 0.04 -4.03
N GLN A 41 12.90 -0.18 -4.58
CA GLN A 41 12.76 -0.87 -5.85
C GLN A 41 13.62 -0.12 -6.87
N GLU A 42 14.69 -0.79 -7.32
CA GLU A 42 15.71 -0.18 -8.18
C GLU A 42 15.01 0.57 -9.32
N SER A 43 15.21 1.88 -9.36
CA SER A 43 14.62 2.71 -10.41
C SER A 43 15.16 2.28 -11.77
N ILE A 44 14.39 2.52 -12.83
CA ILE A 44 14.79 2.34 -14.23
C ILE A 44 14.66 3.67 -14.93
N ALA A 45 15.68 4.10 -15.69
CA ALA A 45 15.54 5.31 -16.49
C ALA A 45 14.52 5.07 -17.62
N LEU A 46 13.79 6.11 -18.03
CA LEU A 46 12.81 6.00 -19.12
C LEU A 46 13.47 5.49 -20.41
N SER A 47 14.68 5.95 -20.71
CA SER A 47 15.48 5.51 -21.87
C SER A 47 15.89 4.04 -21.82
N GLU A 48 15.92 3.42 -20.63
CA GLU A 48 16.24 1.99 -20.45
C GLU A 48 15.02 1.07 -20.58
N LEU A 49 13.80 1.63 -20.60
CA LEU A 49 12.63 0.84 -20.92
C LEU A 49 12.72 0.30 -22.35
N PRO A 50 12.10 -0.87 -22.64
CA PRO A 50 11.83 -1.25 -24.02
C PRO A 50 11.13 -0.11 -24.77
N VAL A 51 11.41 0.07 -26.07
CA VAL A 51 10.83 1.16 -26.89
C VAL A 51 9.30 1.20 -26.81
N GLN A 52 8.64 0.05 -26.67
CA GLN A 52 7.19 -0.03 -26.48
C GLN A 52 6.76 0.58 -25.14
N GLY A 53 7.56 0.43 -24.08
CA GLY A 53 7.32 1.03 -22.78
C GLY A 53 7.48 2.55 -22.81
N GLN A 54 8.49 3.05 -23.52
CA GLN A 54 8.68 4.50 -23.74
C GLN A 54 7.46 5.11 -24.44
N ARG A 55 6.99 4.48 -25.52
CA ARG A 55 5.78 4.93 -26.24
C ARG A 55 4.53 4.86 -25.37
N THR A 56 4.37 3.81 -24.57
CA THR A 56 3.25 3.72 -23.62
C THR A 56 3.33 4.84 -22.58
N TYR A 57 4.53 5.16 -22.07
CA TYR A 57 4.72 6.27 -21.12
C TYR A 57 4.32 7.61 -21.72
N GLU A 58 4.77 7.92 -22.94
CA GLU A 58 4.36 9.13 -23.67
C GLU A 58 2.84 9.17 -23.91
N ALA A 59 2.24 8.05 -24.32
CA ALA A 59 0.80 7.94 -24.52
C ALA A 59 0.01 8.17 -23.23
N ILE A 60 0.54 7.79 -22.06
CA ILE A 60 -0.08 8.09 -20.77
C ILE A 60 -0.12 9.60 -20.55
N LEU A 61 0.98 10.30 -20.81
CA LEU A 61 1.07 11.75 -20.66
C LEU A 61 0.18 12.49 -21.67
N SER A 62 0.00 11.96 -22.88
CA SER A 62 -0.90 12.54 -23.89
C SER A 62 -2.38 12.14 -23.72
N GLY A 63 -2.69 11.22 -22.81
CA GLY A 63 -4.05 10.73 -22.59
C GLY A 63 -4.53 9.67 -23.61
N GLY A 64 -3.61 9.05 -24.34
CA GLY A 64 -3.87 8.02 -25.33
C GLY A 64 -3.48 8.42 -26.76
N PRO A 65 -3.92 7.65 -27.78
CA PRO A 65 -4.86 6.52 -27.70
C PRO A 65 -4.24 5.26 -27.04
N PHE A 66 -5.09 4.42 -26.45
CA PHE A 66 -4.69 3.13 -25.90
C PHE A 66 -5.29 1.97 -26.68
N ARG A 67 -4.52 0.88 -26.84
CA ARG A 67 -4.89 -0.24 -27.71
C ARG A 67 -5.81 -1.24 -27.01
N PHE A 68 -5.72 -1.39 -25.69
CA PHE A 68 -6.44 -2.42 -24.96
C PHE A 68 -7.45 -1.82 -24.00
N GLU A 69 -8.62 -2.46 -23.87
CA GLU A 69 -9.72 -2.00 -23.01
C GLU A 69 -9.34 -1.84 -21.53
N LYS A 70 -8.31 -2.58 -21.08
CA LYS A 70 -7.82 -2.52 -19.70
C LYS A 70 -6.90 -1.32 -19.45
N ASP A 71 -6.41 -0.65 -20.49
CA ASP A 71 -5.52 0.49 -20.34
C ASP A 71 -6.25 1.67 -19.72
N GLY A 72 -5.68 2.24 -18.65
CA GLY A 72 -6.29 3.30 -17.84
C GLY A 72 -7.27 2.82 -16.76
N THR A 73 -7.54 1.51 -16.68
CA THR A 73 -8.36 0.95 -15.60
C THR A 73 -7.61 0.95 -14.26
N VAL A 74 -8.36 0.88 -13.16
CA VAL A 74 -7.77 0.98 -11.81
C VAL A 74 -6.92 -0.26 -11.50
N PHE A 75 -5.67 -0.03 -11.11
CA PHE A 75 -4.80 -1.04 -10.52
C PHE A 75 -5.00 -1.05 -9.00
N GLY A 76 -5.25 -2.24 -8.44
CA GLY A 76 -5.66 -2.38 -7.04
C GLY A 76 -4.53 -2.35 -6.01
N ASN A 77 -3.27 -2.60 -6.42
CA ASN A 77 -2.12 -2.76 -5.53
C ASN A 77 -2.40 -3.67 -4.31
N ARG A 78 -3.04 -4.84 -4.52
CA ARG A 78 -3.50 -5.72 -3.43
C ARG A 78 -2.34 -6.37 -2.68
N GLU A 79 -1.29 -6.67 -3.43
CA GLU A 79 -0.03 -7.28 -3.01
C GLU A 79 0.91 -6.25 -2.36
N ARG A 80 0.51 -4.97 -2.34
CA ARG A 80 1.24 -3.84 -1.73
C ARG A 80 2.69 -3.76 -2.22
N LEU A 81 2.86 -3.94 -3.53
CA LEU A 81 4.16 -3.84 -4.17
C LEU A 81 4.55 -2.41 -4.52
N LEU A 82 3.57 -1.52 -4.65
CA LEU A 82 3.72 -0.07 -4.77
C LEU A 82 3.40 0.60 -3.42
N PRO A 83 3.78 1.88 -3.21
CA PRO A 83 3.43 2.61 -2.00
C PRO A 83 1.93 2.52 -1.66
N PRO A 84 1.57 2.53 -0.35
CA PRO A 84 0.17 2.58 0.05
C PRO A 84 -0.50 3.87 -0.43
N ALA A 85 -1.69 3.77 -1.04
CA ALA A 85 -2.47 4.92 -1.50
C ALA A 85 -3.98 4.62 -1.45
N ARG A 86 -4.81 5.66 -1.56
CA ARG A 86 -6.28 5.51 -1.61
C ARG A 86 -6.73 4.67 -2.82
N ARG A 87 -7.88 4.00 -2.70
CA ARG A 87 -8.46 3.23 -3.81
C ARG A 87 -8.63 4.12 -5.04
N GLY A 88 -8.26 3.60 -6.21
CA GLY A 88 -8.36 4.32 -7.48
C GLY A 88 -7.18 5.25 -7.80
N HIS A 89 -6.16 5.33 -6.92
CA HIS A 89 -4.97 6.14 -7.15
C HIS A 89 -4.09 5.59 -8.28
N TYR A 90 -4.01 4.26 -8.44
CA TYR A 90 -3.19 3.63 -9.48
C TYR A 90 -4.01 3.22 -10.71
N ARG A 91 -3.41 3.34 -11.89
CA ARG A 91 -3.96 2.87 -13.17
C ARG A 91 -2.94 2.05 -13.94
N GLU A 92 -3.40 1.01 -14.62
CA GLU A 92 -2.55 0.13 -15.42
C GLU A 92 -2.61 0.43 -16.92
N TYR A 93 -1.51 0.22 -17.61
CA TYR A 93 -1.37 0.40 -19.05
C TYR A 93 -0.51 -0.71 -19.64
N THR A 94 -0.93 -1.23 -20.77
CA THR A 94 -0.25 -2.32 -21.47
C THR A 94 1.00 -1.80 -22.18
N VAL A 95 2.13 -2.49 -21.94
CA VAL A 95 3.33 -2.33 -22.77
C VAL A 95 3.36 -3.49 -23.75
N ALA A 96 3.35 -3.18 -25.05
CA ALA A 96 3.30 -4.21 -26.07
C ALA A 96 4.55 -5.11 -26.04
N THR A 97 4.35 -6.42 -26.08
CA THR A 97 5.41 -7.39 -26.33
C THR A 97 5.43 -7.70 -27.84
N PRO A 98 6.53 -7.45 -28.56
CA PRO A 98 6.64 -7.78 -29.98
C PRO A 98 6.30 -9.25 -30.25
N GLY A 99 5.48 -9.50 -31.27
CA GLY A 99 5.03 -10.84 -31.65
C GLY A 99 3.92 -11.43 -30.79
N SER A 100 3.55 -10.82 -29.65
CA SER A 100 2.41 -11.32 -28.87
C SER A 100 1.08 -11.02 -29.55
N ARG A 101 0.16 -11.98 -29.49
CA ARG A 101 -1.24 -11.84 -29.92
C ARG A 101 -2.15 -11.31 -28.82
N ASP A 102 -1.69 -11.35 -27.58
CA ASP A 102 -2.39 -10.85 -26.39
C ASP A 102 -1.69 -9.61 -25.81
N ARG A 103 -2.13 -9.19 -24.62
CA ARG A 103 -1.52 -8.06 -23.89
C ARG A 103 -0.10 -8.33 -23.39
N GLY A 104 0.36 -9.57 -23.35
CA GLY A 104 1.63 -9.97 -22.74
C GLY A 104 1.67 -9.72 -21.22
N ALA A 105 2.86 -9.83 -20.63
CA ALA A 105 3.09 -9.63 -19.20
C ALA A 105 3.49 -8.19 -18.80
N ARG A 106 3.92 -7.36 -19.76
CA ARG A 106 4.56 -6.07 -19.48
C ARG A 106 3.54 -4.97 -19.27
N ARG A 107 3.72 -4.16 -18.22
CA ARG A 107 2.81 -3.06 -17.89
C ARG A 107 3.56 -1.84 -17.37
N ILE A 108 2.94 -0.68 -17.54
CA ILE A 108 3.23 0.51 -16.75
C ILE A 108 2.05 0.73 -15.82
N VAL A 109 2.32 0.97 -14.54
CA VAL A 109 1.32 1.40 -13.56
C VAL A 109 1.68 2.82 -13.14
N CYS A 110 0.75 3.77 -13.27
CA CYS A 110 0.97 5.14 -12.85
C CYS A 110 0.03 5.50 -11.69
N GLY A 111 0.56 6.22 -10.72
CA GLY A 111 -0.15 6.76 -9.57
C GLY A 111 -0.32 8.27 -9.69
N GLY A 112 -1.44 8.78 -9.20
CA GLY A 112 -1.70 10.21 -9.13
C GLY A 112 -3.19 10.53 -9.29
N GLU A 113 -3.56 11.75 -8.93
CA GLU A 113 -4.95 12.21 -9.10
C GLU A 113 -5.29 12.47 -10.57
N GLN A 114 -4.37 13.09 -11.29
CA GLN A 114 -4.50 13.40 -12.72
C GLN A 114 -3.90 12.28 -13.56
N ARG A 115 -4.65 11.84 -14.58
CA ARG A 115 -4.26 10.67 -15.40
C ARG A 115 -3.08 10.95 -16.33
N THR A 116 -3.02 12.17 -16.88
CA THR A 116 -2.01 12.63 -17.84
C THR A 116 -0.81 13.30 -17.18
N THR A 117 -0.87 13.48 -15.87
CA THR A 117 0.15 14.13 -15.03
C THR A 117 0.36 13.28 -13.78
N PRO A 118 0.85 12.03 -13.94
CA PRO A 118 1.04 11.12 -12.82
C PRO A 118 2.16 11.62 -11.89
N GLU A 119 2.01 11.37 -10.60
CA GLU A 119 3.02 11.69 -9.58
C GLU A 119 4.23 10.75 -9.71
N ALA A 120 3.98 9.50 -10.10
CA ALA A 120 5.01 8.51 -10.38
C ALA A 120 4.44 7.37 -11.24
N CYS A 121 5.33 6.72 -11.98
CA CYS A 121 5.02 5.51 -12.73
C CYS A 121 6.02 4.40 -12.42
N TRP A 122 5.57 3.16 -12.56
CA TRP A 122 6.34 1.95 -12.32
C TRP A 122 6.20 1.01 -13.50
N TYR A 123 7.29 0.38 -13.88
CA TYR A 123 7.32 -0.65 -14.90
C TYR A 123 7.36 -2.04 -14.27
N THR A 124 6.59 -2.97 -14.83
CA THR A 124 6.68 -4.41 -14.54
C THR A 124 6.88 -5.16 -15.85
N ALA A 125 7.83 -6.08 -15.87
CA ALA A 125 8.08 -6.97 -17.01
C ALA A 125 7.40 -8.34 -16.85
N ASP A 126 6.86 -8.61 -15.66
CA ASP A 126 6.54 -9.93 -15.13
C ASP A 126 5.11 -9.99 -14.55
N HIS A 127 4.18 -9.23 -15.16
CA HIS A 127 2.77 -9.24 -14.82
C HIS A 127 2.50 -8.96 -13.32
N TYR A 128 3.05 -7.84 -12.84
CA TYR A 128 2.90 -7.32 -11.49
C TYR A 128 3.62 -8.12 -10.39
N ALA A 129 4.48 -9.09 -10.72
CA ALA A 129 5.27 -9.81 -9.71
C ALA A 129 6.40 -8.95 -9.13
N SER A 130 6.96 -8.03 -9.92
CA SER A 130 7.92 -7.02 -9.46
C SER A 130 7.69 -5.68 -10.16
N PHE A 131 8.24 -4.62 -9.56
CA PHE A 131 8.15 -3.27 -10.12
C PHE A 131 9.46 -2.52 -9.97
N ARG A 132 9.77 -1.69 -10.97
CA ARG A 132 10.84 -0.68 -10.93
C ARG A 132 10.23 0.69 -11.14
N ARG A 133 10.59 1.68 -10.31
CA ARG A 133 10.09 3.05 -10.48
C ARG A 133 10.75 3.68 -11.72
N ILE A 134 9.96 4.27 -12.60
CA ILE A 134 10.48 4.96 -13.79
C ILE A 134 11.04 6.32 -13.36
N ALA A 135 12.28 6.62 -13.77
CA ALA A 135 12.90 7.92 -13.68
C ALA A 135 12.88 8.55 -15.10
N PRO A 136 11.98 9.52 -15.36
CA PRO A 136 11.85 10.15 -16.67
C PRO A 136 13.03 11.04 -17.04
#